data_AF-A0A814SFI8-F1
#
_entry.id   AF-A0A814SFI8-F1
#
_cell.length_a   1.000
_cell.length_b   1.000
_cell.length_c   1.000
_cell.angle_alpha   90.00
_cell.angle_beta   90.00
_cell.angle_gamma   90.00
#
_symmetry.space_group_name_H-M   'P 1'
#
loop_
_entity.id
_entity.type
_entity.pdbx_description
1 polymer ?
#
loop_
_entity_poly.entity_id
_entity_poly.type
_entity_poly.pdbx_seq_one_letter_code
_entity_poly.pdbx_strand_id
1 'polypeptide(L)'
;MITMDSSLIPPTSLISSYYNSANIVPSQNSQLVDEFGQCGGLQYEGPRTCKQGLVCFKRSKYYSQCIGKEVAAIAAIPIQYIALGGRCGAGKDARSPFLCAVGTYCFIQNENYGECRTSCPLNWFCQKQTLPEWAPCGGETYIGLTKCKEGLQCYSHSKWYSECRSECPEGWKC
;
A
#
# COMPACT_ATOMS: atom_id res chain seq x y z
N MET A 1 -44.50 12.06 -71.22
CA MET A 1 -44.87 10.90 -72.03
C MET A 1 -44.58 9.66 -71.19
N ILE A 2 -45.64 8.99 -70.69
CA ILE A 2 -45.78 7.54 -70.42
C ILE A 2 -44.72 6.92 -69.47
N THR A 3 -45.00 6.34 -68.30
CA THR A 3 -46.20 5.69 -67.74
C THR A 3 -46.11 5.64 -66.22
N MET A 4 -47.26 5.73 -65.54
CA MET A 4 -47.47 5.15 -64.22
C MET A 4 -47.75 3.64 -64.40
N ASP A 5 -47.23 2.81 -63.50
CA ASP A 5 -47.80 1.50 -63.25
C ASP A 5 -48.24 1.39 -61.79
N SER A 6 -49.43 0.82 -61.62
CA SER A 6 -50.25 0.76 -60.43
C SER A 6 -50.26 -0.66 -59.88
N SER A 7 -50.77 -0.80 -58.65
CA SER A 7 -51.15 -2.04 -57.96
C SER A 7 -49.98 -2.89 -57.44
N LEU A 8 -49.89 -3.21 -56.14
CA LEU A 8 -50.90 -3.92 -55.36
C LEU A 8 -50.88 -3.50 -53.88
N ILE A 9 -52.06 -3.21 -53.34
CA ILE A 9 -52.36 -3.01 -51.91
C ILE A 9 -53.06 -4.29 -51.41
N PRO A 10 -52.77 -4.82 -50.20
CA PRO A 10 -53.72 -5.63 -49.45
C PRO A 10 -54.44 -4.81 -48.36
N PRO A 11 -55.67 -5.22 -47.97
CA PRO A 11 -56.66 -4.35 -47.34
C PRO A 11 -56.52 -4.19 -45.82
N THR A 12 -57.17 -3.12 -45.36
CA THR A 12 -57.39 -2.60 -44.01
C THR A 12 -58.01 -3.57 -43.01
N SER A 13 -57.85 -3.21 -41.71
CA SER A 13 -58.76 -3.39 -40.55
C SER A 13 -57.95 -3.90 -39.31
N LEU A 14 -57.99 -3.39 -38.06
CA LEU A 14 -58.82 -2.45 -37.32
C LEU A 14 -58.04 -1.86 -36.12
N ILE A 15 -58.30 -0.57 -35.83
CA ILE A 15 -58.52 0.07 -34.50
C ILE A 15 -57.49 -0.18 -33.37
N SER A 16 -56.78 0.87 -32.93
CA SER A 16 -57.10 1.54 -31.65
C SER A 16 -56.20 2.75 -31.43
N SER A 17 -56.86 3.90 -31.26
CA SER A 17 -56.36 5.10 -30.61
C SER A 17 -55.66 4.78 -29.29
N TYR A 18 -54.50 5.36 -29.01
CA TYR A 18 -54.23 6.02 -27.73
C TYR A 18 -52.93 6.81 -27.78
N TYR A 19 -52.97 7.98 -27.16
CA TYR A 19 -51.87 8.90 -26.91
C TYR A 19 -50.68 8.25 -26.17
N ASN A 20 -49.53 8.93 -26.29
CA ASN A 20 -48.40 9.01 -25.34
C ASN A 20 -47.41 7.85 -25.28
N SER A 21 -46.19 8.11 -25.74
CA SER A 21 -45.13 8.72 -24.92
C SER A 21 -43.78 8.32 -25.50
N ALA A 22 -42.92 9.32 -25.69
CA ALA A 22 -41.50 9.09 -25.86
C ALA A 22 -41.01 8.12 -24.78
N ASN A 23 -40.37 7.02 -25.19
CA ASN A 23 -39.58 6.19 -24.29
C ASN A 23 -38.43 7.05 -23.76
N ILE A 24 -38.67 7.70 -22.61
CA ILE A 24 -37.61 8.22 -21.77
C ILE A 24 -36.84 6.99 -21.27
N VAL A 25 -35.73 6.69 -21.94
CA VAL A 25 -34.69 5.85 -21.36
C VAL A 25 -34.36 6.48 -19.99
N PRO A 26 -34.50 5.76 -18.87
CA PRO A 26 -34.22 6.34 -17.57
C PRO A 26 -32.78 6.84 -17.61
N SER A 27 -32.62 8.15 -17.40
CA SER A 27 -31.35 8.82 -17.21
C SER A 27 -30.56 8.01 -16.19
N GLN A 28 -29.60 7.21 -16.66
CA GLN A 28 -28.55 6.69 -15.81
C GLN A 28 -27.78 7.92 -15.38
N ASN A 29 -28.14 8.44 -14.21
CA ASN A 29 -27.43 9.49 -13.52
C ASN A 29 -25.94 9.10 -13.55
N SER A 30 -25.18 9.68 -14.47
CA SER A 30 -23.75 9.43 -14.64
C SER A 30 -22.99 10.17 -13.54
N GLN A 31 -23.44 10.02 -12.30
CA GLN A 31 -22.86 10.63 -11.14
C GLN A 31 -21.49 10.00 -10.95
N LEU A 32 -20.46 10.77 -11.29
CA LEU A 32 -19.10 10.34 -11.10
C LEU A 32 -18.81 10.29 -9.60
N VAL A 33 -18.24 9.18 -9.17
CA VAL A 33 -17.85 8.96 -7.78
C VAL A 33 -16.53 9.69 -7.52
N ASP A 34 -16.53 10.51 -6.48
CA ASP A 34 -15.35 11.20 -5.95
C ASP A 34 -14.30 10.23 -5.40
N GLU A 35 -13.09 10.73 -5.18
CA GLU A 35 -12.06 9.95 -4.49
C GLU A 35 -12.58 9.50 -3.12
N PHE A 36 -12.22 8.27 -2.76
CA PHE A 36 -12.68 7.53 -1.58
C PHE A 36 -14.15 7.11 -1.57
N GLY A 37 -14.96 7.52 -2.55
CA GLY A 37 -16.34 7.07 -2.70
C GLY A 37 -16.45 5.60 -3.09
N GLN A 38 -17.54 4.95 -2.69
CA GLN A 38 -17.85 3.58 -3.10
C GLN A 38 -18.21 3.55 -4.58
N CYS A 39 -17.66 2.59 -5.32
CA CYS A 39 -17.91 2.42 -6.75
C CYS A 39 -18.26 0.98 -7.13
N GLY A 40 -18.32 0.08 -6.15
CA GLY A 40 -18.57 -1.33 -6.39
C GLY A 40 -18.67 -2.15 -5.11
N GLY A 41 -18.92 -3.45 -5.29
CA GLY A 41 -19.18 -4.41 -4.21
C GLY A 41 -20.41 -5.27 -4.50
N LEU A 42 -20.47 -6.46 -3.91
CA LEU A 42 -21.69 -7.27 -3.93
C LEU A 42 -22.86 -6.46 -3.34
N GLN A 43 -24.01 -6.47 -4.03
CA GLN A 43 -25.23 -5.71 -3.69
C GLN A 43 -25.11 -4.17 -3.75
N TYR A 44 -24.01 -3.62 -4.27
CA TYR A 44 -23.90 -2.18 -4.47
C TYR A 44 -24.73 -1.76 -5.70
N GLU A 45 -25.71 -0.87 -5.52
CA GLU A 45 -26.60 -0.37 -6.59
C GLU A 45 -26.29 1.08 -7.01
N GLY A 46 -25.32 1.72 -6.33
CA GLY A 46 -24.95 3.11 -6.60
C GLY A 46 -24.05 3.31 -7.84
N PRO A 47 -23.58 4.55 -8.05
CA PRO A 47 -22.76 4.90 -9.22
C PRO A 47 -21.43 4.14 -9.23
N ARG A 48 -21.04 3.62 -10.40
CA ARG A 48 -19.87 2.75 -10.58
C ARG A 48 -18.68 3.42 -11.27
N THR A 49 -18.89 4.59 -11.84
CA THR A 49 -17.88 5.31 -12.63
C THR A 49 -17.20 6.33 -11.75
N CYS A 50 -15.88 6.22 -11.58
CA CYS A 50 -15.10 7.21 -10.83
C CYS A 50 -14.83 8.47 -11.68
N LYS A 51 -14.58 9.60 -11.02
CA LYS A 51 -14.07 10.81 -11.68
C LYS A 51 -12.74 10.56 -12.39
N GLN A 52 -12.42 11.44 -13.34
CA GLN A 52 -11.20 11.34 -14.13
C GLN A 52 -9.94 11.30 -13.25
N GLY A 53 -8.98 10.44 -13.59
CA GLY A 53 -7.76 10.20 -12.81
C GLY A 53 -7.88 9.11 -11.74
N LEU A 54 -9.11 8.66 -11.44
CA LEU A 54 -9.37 7.61 -10.46
C LEU A 54 -9.68 6.26 -11.13
N VAL A 55 -9.56 5.18 -10.35
CA VAL A 55 -10.00 3.83 -10.72
C VAL A 55 -10.82 3.22 -9.60
N CYS A 56 -11.79 2.39 -9.97
CA CYS A 56 -12.58 1.64 -9.00
C CYS A 56 -11.77 0.44 -8.48
N PHE A 57 -11.06 0.62 -7.37
CA PHE A 57 -10.19 -0.40 -6.79
C PHE A 57 -10.96 -1.30 -5.83
N LYS A 58 -10.91 -2.61 -6.08
CA LYS A 58 -11.60 -3.62 -5.26
C LYS A 58 -10.87 -3.79 -3.93
N ARG A 59 -11.55 -3.53 -2.82
CA ARG A 59 -11.03 -3.73 -1.45
C ARG A 59 -11.45 -5.08 -0.88
N SER A 60 -12.68 -5.51 -1.17
CA SER A 60 -13.24 -6.78 -0.70
C SER A 60 -14.29 -7.31 -1.69
N LYS A 61 -14.99 -8.38 -1.30
CA LYS A 61 -16.16 -8.87 -2.06
C LYS A 61 -17.30 -7.85 -2.07
N TYR A 62 -17.48 -7.09 -0.98
CA TYR A 62 -18.63 -6.22 -0.74
C TYR A 62 -18.34 -4.74 -0.96
N TYR A 63 -17.09 -4.37 -1.23
CA TYR A 63 -16.69 -2.98 -1.31
C TYR A 63 -15.54 -2.74 -2.30
N SER A 64 -15.75 -1.76 -3.18
CA SER A 64 -14.73 -1.16 -4.04
C SER A 64 -14.77 0.36 -3.90
N GLN A 65 -13.60 0.99 -3.98
CA GLN A 65 -13.43 2.41 -3.70
C GLN A 65 -12.72 3.11 -4.86
N CYS A 66 -13.17 4.31 -5.22
CA CYS A 66 -12.45 5.16 -6.15
C CYS A 66 -11.19 5.71 -5.49
N ILE A 67 -10.02 5.38 -6.04
CA ILE A 67 -8.74 5.91 -5.57
C ILE A 67 -7.87 6.30 -6.78
N GLY A 68 -6.86 7.13 -6.57
CA GLY A 68 -5.91 7.50 -7.63
C GLY A 68 -5.29 6.28 -8.33
N LYS A 69 -5.13 6.36 -9.65
CA LYS A 69 -4.52 5.31 -10.49
C LYS A 69 -3.15 4.84 -9.96
N GLU A 70 -2.32 5.77 -9.53
CA GLU A 70 -0.99 5.46 -8.98
C GLU A 70 -1.09 4.73 -7.65
N VAL A 71 -1.98 5.18 -6.76
CA VAL A 71 -2.23 4.55 -5.46
C VAL A 71 -2.81 3.14 -5.64
N ALA A 72 -3.73 2.96 -6.58
CA ALA A 72 -4.28 1.65 -6.93
C ALA A 72 -3.21 0.70 -7.47
N ALA A 73 -2.30 1.20 -8.32
CA ALA A 73 -1.18 0.42 -8.82
C ALA A 73 -0.27 -0.04 -7.68
N ILE A 74 0.05 0.84 -6.72
CA ILE A 74 0.87 0.49 -5.54
C ILE A 74 0.13 -0.51 -4.64
N ALA A 75 -1.15 -0.28 -4.36
CA ALA A 75 -1.95 -1.15 -3.50
C ALA A 75 -2.23 -2.54 -4.10
N ALA A 76 -2.12 -2.68 -5.43
CA ALA A 76 -2.19 -3.97 -6.13
C ALA A 76 -0.86 -4.75 -6.10
N ILE A 77 0.25 -4.11 -5.71
CA ILE A 77 1.53 -4.80 -5.57
C ILE A 77 1.45 -5.68 -4.32
N PRO A 78 1.67 -7.01 -4.42
CA PRO A 78 1.90 -7.81 -3.22
C PRO A 78 3.10 -7.23 -2.51
N ILE A 79 3.01 -6.95 -1.19
CA ILE A 79 4.17 -6.53 -0.39
C ILE A 79 5.20 -7.65 -0.50
N GLN A 80 6.14 -7.49 -1.44
CA GLN A 80 7.12 -8.50 -1.73
C GLN A 80 8.23 -8.33 -0.71
N TYR A 81 8.15 -9.10 0.36
CA TYR A 81 9.23 -9.10 1.33
C TYR A 81 10.54 -9.57 0.68
N ILE A 82 11.63 -8.86 0.96
CA ILE A 82 12.96 -9.31 0.60
C ILE A 82 13.34 -10.45 1.55
N ALA A 83 13.65 -11.62 1.00
CA ALA A 83 14.07 -12.78 1.79
C ALA A 83 15.38 -12.51 2.54
N LEU A 84 15.69 -13.35 3.54
CA LEU A 84 16.98 -13.34 4.23
C LEU A 84 18.14 -13.37 3.20
N GLY A 85 19.10 -12.46 3.35
CA GLY A 85 20.24 -12.30 2.43
C GLY A 85 19.96 -11.45 1.19
N GLY A 86 18.71 -11.01 0.98
CA GLY A 86 18.38 -10.13 -0.14
C GLY A 86 18.81 -8.68 0.10
N ARG A 87 19.07 -7.95 -0.99
CA ARG A 87 19.53 -6.55 -0.94
C ARG A 87 18.42 -5.60 -0.53
N CYS A 88 18.76 -4.62 0.30
CA CYS A 88 17.82 -3.60 0.79
C CYS A 88 18.52 -2.24 0.98
N GLY A 89 17.73 -1.15 0.97
CA GLY A 89 18.10 0.13 1.60
C GLY A 89 19.28 0.93 1.04
N ALA A 90 19.97 0.49 -0.02
CA ALA A 90 21.19 1.16 -0.48
C ALA A 90 21.26 1.30 -2.02
N GLY A 91 21.63 2.50 -2.49
CA GLY A 91 21.72 2.89 -3.90
C GLY A 91 20.62 3.85 -4.38
N LYS A 92 20.96 4.74 -5.33
CA LYS A 92 20.04 5.70 -5.99
C LYS A 92 18.90 5.03 -6.77
N ASP A 93 19.01 3.72 -7.03
CA ASP A 93 18.05 2.93 -7.81
C ASP A 93 17.29 1.89 -6.98
N ALA A 94 17.24 2.02 -5.65
CA ALA A 94 16.46 1.15 -4.77
C ALA A 94 14.93 1.34 -4.99
N ARG A 95 14.43 0.86 -6.13
CA ARG A 95 13.00 0.87 -6.48
C ARG A 95 12.33 -0.35 -5.87
N SER A 96 11.77 -0.17 -4.67
CA SER A 96 10.73 -1.03 -4.05
C SER A 96 11.12 -2.48 -3.68
N PRO A 97 10.51 -3.07 -2.63
CA PRO A 97 10.16 -2.50 -1.33
C PRO A 97 11.31 -2.68 -0.32
N PHE A 98 11.44 -1.76 0.63
CA PHE A 98 12.46 -1.77 1.69
C PHE A 98 12.20 -2.81 2.80
N LEU A 99 11.10 -3.55 2.70
CA LEU A 99 10.63 -4.43 3.76
C LEU A 99 11.26 -5.81 3.63
N CYS A 100 12.20 -6.09 4.51
CA CYS A 100 12.70 -7.43 4.73
C CYS A 100 11.59 -8.33 5.30
N ALA A 101 11.66 -9.63 5.02
CA ALA A 101 10.73 -10.62 5.56
C ALA A 101 10.61 -10.52 7.09
N VAL A 102 9.45 -10.90 7.61
CA VAL A 102 9.17 -10.85 9.06
C VAL A 102 10.31 -11.51 9.85
N GLY A 103 10.80 -10.82 10.87
CA GLY A 103 11.92 -11.28 11.70
C GLY A 103 13.31 -10.99 11.11
N THR A 104 13.39 -10.33 9.95
CA THR A 104 14.64 -9.83 9.37
C THR A 104 14.58 -8.30 9.20
N TYR A 105 15.75 -7.67 9.27
CA TYR A 105 15.91 -6.22 9.25
C TYR A 105 16.93 -5.83 8.19
N CYS A 106 16.72 -4.66 7.58
CA CYS A 106 17.66 -4.13 6.62
C CYS A 106 18.87 -3.53 7.35
N PHE A 107 20.01 -4.21 7.30
CA PHE A 107 21.26 -3.67 7.82
C PHE A 107 22.05 -3.03 6.69
N ILE A 108 22.59 -1.83 6.93
CA ILE A 108 23.38 -1.10 5.93
C ILE A 108 24.86 -1.39 6.14
N GLN A 109 25.54 -1.89 5.12
CA GLN A 109 27.00 -2.04 5.13
C GLN A 109 27.66 -0.72 4.77
N ASN A 110 27.17 -0.07 3.71
CA ASN A 110 27.66 1.18 3.14
C ASN A 110 26.56 1.87 2.32
N GLU A 111 26.85 3.04 1.76
CA GLU A 111 25.91 3.86 0.96
C GLU A 111 25.26 3.14 -0.23
N ASN A 112 25.86 2.07 -0.75
CA ASN A 112 25.42 1.34 -1.93
C ASN A 112 25.05 -0.12 -1.66
N TYR A 113 25.21 -0.60 -0.42
CA TYR A 113 24.84 -1.96 -0.04
C TYR A 113 24.22 -2.06 1.35
N GLY A 114 23.04 -2.67 1.38
CA GLY A 114 22.38 -3.17 2.57
C GLY A 114 21.76 -4.54 2.30
N GLU A 115 21.52 -5.30 3.35
CA GLU A 115 21.05 -6.69 3.26
C GLU A 115 20.07 -7.01 4.40
N CYS A 116 19.05 -7.80 4.08
CA CYS A 116 18.10 -8.30 5.05
C CYS A 116 18.73 -9.42 5.89
N ARG A 117 18.92 -9.18 7.19
CA ARG A 117 19.54 -10.14 8.12
C ARG A 117 18.78 -10.20 9.44
N THR A 118 19.07 -11.21 10.25
CA THR A 118 18.53 -11.34 11.62
C THR A 118 19.39 -10.61 12.66
N SER A 119 20.62 -10.24 12.30
CA SER A 119 21.55 -9.49 13.15
C SER A 119 22.51 -8.63 12.32
N CYS A 120 23.02 -7.57 12.94
CA CYS A 120 23.97 -6.64 12.32
C CYS A 120 25.36 -7.30 12.20
N PRO A 121 25.95 -7.42 10.99
CA PRO A 121 27.27 -8.04 10.82
C PRO A 121 28.41 -7.19 11.35
N LEU A 122 29.53 -7.85 11.69
CA LEU A 122 30.75 -7.15 12.08
C LEU A 122 31.23 -6.20 10.97
N ASN A 123 31.72 -5.02 11.34
CA ASN A 123 32.23 -3.97 10.46
C ASN A 123 31.19 -3.27 9.55
N TRP A 124 29.89 -3.50 9.75
CA TRP A 124 28.82 -2.77 9.07
C TRP A 124 28.51 -1.45 9.75
N PHE A 125 27.76 -0.56 9.10
CA PHE A 125 27.47 0.78 9.61
C PHE A 125 26.80 0.72 11.00
N CYS A 126 25.91 -0.25 11.21
CA CYS A 126 25.26 -0.52 12.49
C CYS A 126 26.20 -1.00 13.62
N GLN A 127 27.44 -1.43 13.33
CA GLN A 127 28.47 -1.68 14.35
C GLN A 127 29.44 -0.50 14.55
N LYS A 128 29.54 0.38 13.56
CA LYS A 128 30.47 1.52 13.57
C LYS A 128 29.90 2.72 14.30
N GLN A 129 28.58 2.84 14.34
CA GLN A 129 27.94 3.91 15.10
C GLN A 129 27.99 3.61 16.59
N THR A 130 28.21 4.66 17.35
CA THR A 130 28.20 4.60 18.81
C THR A 130 27.01 5.38 19.34
N LEU A 131 26.40 4.85 20.38
CA LEU A 131 25.27 5.45 21.06
C LEU A 131 25.72 6.47 22.10
N PRO A 132 25.05 7.63 22.22
CA PRO A 132 25.31 8.56 23.31
C PRO A 132 24.85 7.97 24.64
N GLU A 133 25.18 8.65 25.74
CA GLU A 133 24.63 8.32 27.05
C GLU A 133 23.10 8.35 27.01
N TRP A 134 22.45 7.49 27.79
CA TRP A 134 20.99 7.31 27.91
C TRP A 134 20.32 6.64 26.71
N ALA A 135 21.03 6.42 25.62
CA ALA A 135 20.44 5.75 24.48
C ALA A 135 20.30 4.24 24.74
N PRO A 136 19.19 3.62 24.26
CA PRO A 136 18.97 2.19 24.41
C PRO A 136 19.99 1.43 23.57
N CYS A 137 20.66 0.45 24.17
CA CYS A 137 21.77 -0.30 23.57
C CYS A 137 21.55 -1.82 23.58
N GLY A 138 20.43 -2.30 24.11
CA GLY A 138 20.17 -3.73 24.20
C GLY A 138 18.84 -4.09 24.86
N GLY A 139 18.63 -5.39 24.98
CA GLY A 139 17.39 -6.02 25.44
C GLY A 139 17.00 -7.18 24.52
N GLU A 140 16.21 -8.12 25.02
CA GLU A 140 15.61 -9.15 24.18
C GLU A 140 14.77 -8.51 23.09
N THR A 141 14.96 -8.97 21.85
CA THR A 141 14.34 -8.41 20.63
C THR A 141 14.73 -6.97 20.30
N TYR A 142 15.67 -6.36 21.03
CA TYR A 142 16.19 -5.03 20.67
C TYR A 142 16.86 -5.07 19.30
N ILE A 143 16.43 -4.17 18.43
CA ILE A 143 16.99 -3.98 17.10
C ILE A 143 17.52 -2.56 17.03
N GLY A 144 18.83 -2.42 16.97
CA GLY A 144 19.48 -1.13 16.94
C GLY A 144 20.99 -1.27 17.13
N LEU A 145 21.63 -0.15 17.40
CA LEU A 145 23.06 -0.11 17.70
C LEU A 145 23.31 -0.68 19.08
N THR A 146 24.36 -1.48 19.25
CA THR A 146 24.67 -2.10 20.54
C THR A 146 25.93 -1.53 21.20
N LYS A 147 26.65 -0.65 20.49
CA LYS A 147 27.92 -0.10 20.95
C LYS A 147 27.71 1.30 21.51
N CYS A 148 28.08 1.50 22.78
CA CYS A 148 28.10 2.83 23.39
C CYS A 148 29.33 3.65 22.95
N LYS A 149 29.24 4.97 23.07
CA LYS A 149 30.38 5.87 22.86
C LYS A 149 31.48 5.57 23.87
N GLU A 150 32.72 5.93 23.51
CA GLU A 150 33.87 5.81 24.40
C GLU A 150 33.59 6.43 25.78
N GLY A 151 33.96 5.72 26.84
CA GLY A 151 33.68 6.08 28.24
C GLY A 151 32.31 5.63 28.76
N LEU A 152 31.48 5.00 27.95
CA LEU A 152 30.16 4.48 28.35
C LEU A 152 30.10 2.95 28.26
N GLN A 153 29.30 2.34 29.14
CA GLN A 153 29.01 0.91 29.12
C GLN A 153 27.49 0.69 28.95
N CYS A 154 27.13 -0.40 28.27
CA CYS A 154 25.73 -0.79 28.08
C CYS A 154 25.29 -1.62 29.29
N TYR A 155 24.59 -1.01 30.24
CA TYR A 155 24.10 -1.69 31.44
C TYR A 155 22.67 -2.18 31.21
N SER A 156 22.36 -3.37 31.76
CA SER A 156 21.03 -3.97 31.61
C SER A 156 20.16 -3.65 32.81
N HIS A 157 19.03 -2.99 32.56
CA HIS A 157 18.00 -2.78 33.58
C HIS A 157 17.15 -4.03 33.76
N SER A 158 16.84 -4.67 32.63
CA SER A 158 15.94 -5.80 32.57
C SER A 158 16.28 -6.68 31.37
N LYS A 159 15.59 -7.82 31.27
CA LYS A 159 15.65 -8.72 30.11
C LYS A 159 15.38 -7.99 28.79
N TRP A 160 14.55 -6.94 28.79
CA TRP A 160 14.04 -6.27 27.60
C TRP A 160 14.66 -4.91 27.33
N TYR A 161 15.49 -4.40 28.24
CA TYR A 161 16.00 -3.03 28.16
C TYR A 161 17.39 -2.90 28.78
N SER A 162 18.29 -2.35 27.98
CA SER A 162 19.63 -1.91 28.37
C SER A 162 19.90 -0.52 27.81
N GLU A 163 20.69 0.28 28.51
CA GLU A 163 21.02 1.65 28.10
C GLU A 163 22.50 1.97 28.33
N CYS A 164 23.03 2.91 27.53
CA CYS A 164 24.41 3.37 27.68
C CYS A 164 24.52 4.34 28.86
N ARG A 165 25.38 4.04 29.85
CA ARG A 165 25.65 4.93 30.98
C ARG A 165 27.15 5.07 31.22
N SER A 166 27.54 6.20 31.80
CA SER A 166 28.88 6.41 32.36
C SER A 166 29.13 5.55 33.60
N GLU A 167 28.10 5.33 34.41
CA GLU A 167 28.16 4.56 35.65
C GLU A 167 26.98 3.59 35.75
N CYS A 168 27.17 2.45 36.42
CA CYS A 168 26.12 1.46 36.58
C CYS A 168 25.07 1.93 37.61
N PRO A 169 23.79 2.09 37.24
CA PRO A 169 22.76 2.53 38.18
C PRO A 169 22.44 1.43 39.23
N GLU A 170 21.95 1.86 40.39
CA GLU A 170 21.56 0.94 41.45
C GLU A 170 20.46 -0.03 40.99
N GLY A 171 20.64 -1.33 41.25
CA GLY A 171 19.68 -2.37 40.88
C GLY A 171 19.79 -2.87 39.44
N TRP A 172 20.75 -2.38 38.66
CA TRP A 172 21.01 -2.85 37.29
C TRP A 172 22.07 -3.94 37.25
N LYS A 173 22.11 -4.69 36.14
CA LYS A 173 23.18 -5.64 35.86
C LYS A 173 24.31 -4.97 35.09
N CYS A 174 25.46 -4.95 35.75
CA CYS A 174 26.80 -4.75 35.24
C CYS A 174 27.52 -6.12 35.31
#